data_AF-A0AAV4NJS6-F1
#
_entry.id   AF-A0AAV4NJS6-F1
#
_cell.length_a   1.000
_cell.length_b   1.000
_cell.length_c   1.000
_cell.angle_alpha   90.00
_cell.angle_beta   90.00
_cell.angle_gamma   90.00
#
_symmetry.space_group_name_H-M   'P 1'
#
loop_
_entity.id
_entity.type
_entity.pdbx_description
1 polymer ?
#
loop_
_entity_poly.entity_id
_entity_poly.type
_entity_poly.pdbx_seq_one_letter_code
_entity_poly.pdbx_strand_id
1 'polypeptide(L)'
;MKLAYNSSIETIRISESAGLYSAEDVAIKTLNDILNKKFMSSVGFEGWMLCTTCSATAPTTSYLDLVIQIFTMGIFRLASFIYLKQCDQTIKKCAKEKEMENAQTVKDK
;
A
#
# COMPACT_ATOMS: atom_id res chain seq x y z
N MET A 1 8.32 13.38 -17.95
CA MET A 1 8.28 12.68 -16.65
C MET A 1 9.45 13.16 -15.79
N LYS A 2 9.35 14.35 -15.20
CA LYS A 2 10.44 15.01 -14.44
C LYS A 2 9.90 15.66 -13.16
N LEU A 3 8.92 15.01 -12.53
CA LEU A 3 8.21 15.51 -11.33
C LEU A 3 8.54 14.73 -10.05
N ALA A 4 9.39 13.69 -10.11
CA ALA A 4 9.82 12.93 -8.93
C ALA A 4 10.99 13.58 -8.16
N TYR A 5 11.31 14.86 -8.42
CA TYR A 5 12.55 15.51 -8.02
C TYR A 5 12.64 15.86 -6.51
N ASN A 6 11.61 15.60 -5.69
CA ASN A 6 11.66 15.91 -4.25
C ASN A 6 10.98 14.87 -3.34
N SER A 7 10.81 13.63 -3.80
CA SER A 7 10.31 12.55 -2.93
C SER A 7 11.47 11.85 -2.24
N SER A 8 11.37 11.57 -0.94
CA SER A 8 12.34 10.76 -0.21
C SER A 8 12.54 9.41 -0.90
N ILE A 9 13.80 8.98 -1.03
CA ILE A 9 14.18 7.68 -1.61
C ILE A 9 13.43 6.49 -0.99
N GLU A 10 13.05 6.63 0.28
CA GLU A 10 12.24 5.68 1.04
C GLU A 10 10.86 5.48 0.41
N THR A 11 10.20 6.58 0.07
CA THR A 11 8.89 6.57 -0.57
C THR A 11 8.94 5.95 -1.97
N ILE A 12 10.02 6.19 -2.72
CA ILE A 12 10.20 5.58 -4.05
C ILE A 12 10.35 4.07 -3.93
N ARG A 13 11.21 3.57 -3.01
CA ARG A 13 11.38 2.13 -2.77
C ARG A 13 10.08 1.44 -2.32
N ILE A 14 9.30 2.10 -1.47
CA ILE A 14 8.00 1.57 -1.02
C ILE A 14 7.04 1.49 -2.21
N SER A 15 6.94 2.55 -3.03
CA SER A 15 6.10 2.56 -4.23
C SER A 15 6.53 1.53 -5.27
N GLU A 16 7.82 1.25 -5.41
CA GLU A 16 8.31 0.16 -6.28
C GLU A 16 7.89 -1.22 -5.75
N SER A 17 7.87 -1.41 -4.43
CA SER A 17 7.49 -2.69 -3.80
C SER A 17 5.99 -3.00 -3.87
N ALA A 18 5.13 -1.99 -4.01
CA ALA A 18 3.67 -2.14 -4.10
C ALA A 18 3.19 -2.66 -5.47
N GLY A 19 4.11 -2.92 -6.39
CA GLY A 19 3.83 -3.31 -7.78
C GLY A 19 3.72 -2.06 -8.64
N LEU A 20 4.69 -1.87 -9.53
CA LEU A 20 4.74 -0.74 -10.44
C LEU A 20 3.68 -0.94 -11.56
N TYR A 21 2.42 -0.68 -11.25
CA TYR A 21 1.34 -0.69 -12.24
C TYR A 21 1.47 0.56 -13.13
N SER A 22 1.38 0.38 -14.44
CA SER A 22 1.33 1.52 -15.36
C SER A 22 0.09 2.35 -15.07
N ALA A 23 0.23 3.68 -15.09
CA ALA A 23 -0.89 4.59 -14.89
C ALA A 23 -2.00 4.37 -15.94
N GLU A 24 -1.63 3.96 -17.15
CA GLU A 24 -2.55 3.62 -18.24
C GLU A 24 -3.38 2.37 -17.91
N ASP A 25 -2.75 1.32 -17.37
CA ASP A 25 -3.44 0.09 -16.98
C ASP A 25 -4.44 0.33 -15.85
N VAL A 26 -4.05 1.15 -14.87
CA VAL A 26 -4.94 1.57 -13.77
C VAL A 26 -6.13 2.36 -14.31
N ALA A 27 -5.91 3.29 -15.24
CA ALA A 27 -6.97 4.10 -15.83
C ALA A 27 -7.96 3.26 -16.64
N ILE A 28 -7.46 2.34 -17.49
CA ILE A 28 -8.29 1.44 -18.29
C ILE A 28 -9.09 0.49 -17.40
N LYS A 29 -8.47 -0.08 -16.37
CA LYS A 29 -9.15 -0.94 -15.39
C LYS A 29 -10.28 -0.20 -14.69
N THR A 30 -9.99 1.00 -14.20
CA THR A 30 -10.97 1.86 -13.51
C THR A 30 -12.14 2.24 -14.43
N LEU A 31 -11.85 2.61 -15.68
CA LEU A 31 -12.90 2.95 -16.65
C LEU A 31 -13.82 1.75 -16.93
N ASN A 32 -13.24 0.55 -17.12
CA ASN A 32 -14.01 -0.68 -17.30
C ASN A 32 -14.86 -1.04 -16.07
N ASP A 33 -14.34 -0.85 -14.87
CA ASP A 33 -15.08 -1.13 -13.63
C ASP A 33 -16.27 -0.16 -13.44
N ILE A 34 -16.08 1.12 -13.78
CA ILE A 34 -17.18 2.12 -13.80
C ILE A 34 -18.27 1.72 -14.81
N LEU A 35 -17.90 1.32 -16.03
CA LEU A 35 -18.85 0.85 -17.05
C LEU A 35 -19.66 -0.37 -16.57
N ASN A 36 -19.05 -1.23 -15.76
CA ASN A 36 -19.69 -2.39 -15.14
C ASN A 36 -20.45 -2.07 -13.84
N LYS A 37 -20.64 -0.79 -13.50
CA LYS A 37 -21.29 -0.31 -12.27
C LYS A 37 -20.61 -0.79 -10.98
N LYS A 38 -19.32 -1.13 -11.04
CA LYS A 38 -18.50 -1.46 -9.88
C LYS A 38 -17.82 -0.19 -9.37
N PHE A 39 -18.36 0.37 -8.29
CA PHE A 39 -17.80 1.57 -7.65
C PHE A 39 -16.51 1.29 -6.87
N MET A 40 -16.26 0.03 -6.50
CA MET A 40 -14.99 -0.41 -5.95
C MET A 40 -14.16 -1.09 -7.03
N SER A 41 -13.15 -0.37 -7.50
CA SER A 41 -12.09 -0.87 -8.37
C SER A 41 -10.83 -1.07 -7.53
N SER A 42 -10.24 -2.25 -7.62
CA SER A 42 -9.01 -2.59 -6.91
C SER A 42 -7.92 -2.94 -7.91
N VAL A 43 -6.80 -2.24 -7.85
CA VAL A 43 -5.60 -2.58 -8.63
C VAL A 43 -4.52 -3.11 -7.69
N GLY A 44 -3.98 -4.28 -8.02
CA GLY A 44 -2.98 -4.97 -7.22
C GLY A 44 -3.51 -5.58 -5.92
N PHE A 45 -2.61 -6.27 -5.23
CA PHE A 45 -2.93 -6.98 -3.99
C PHE A 45 -3.27 -6.01 -2.85
N GLU A 46 -2.51 -4.91 -2.73
CA GLU A 46 -2.75 -3.89 -1.71
C GLU A 46 -4.07 -3.14 -1.94
N GLY A 47 -4.41 -2.84 -3.19
CA GLY A 47 -5.69 -2.21 -3.54
C GLY A 47 -6.88 -3.15 -3.29
N TRP A 48 -6.74 -4.44 -3.58
CA TRP A 48 -7.77 -5.46 -3.28
C TRP A 48 -7.95 -5.61 -1.78
N MET A 49 -6.82 -5.59 -1.06
CA MET A 49 -6.79 -5.59 0.37
C MET A 49 -7.60 -4.37 0.90
N LEU A 50 -7.16 -3.15 0.61
CA LEU A 50 -7.81 -1.94 1.09
C LEU A 50 -9.31 -1.85 0.73
N CYS A 51 -9.69 -2.19 -0.52
CA CYS A 51 -11.10 -2.21 -0.94
C CYS A 51 -11.96 -3.16 -0.11
N THR A 52 -11.44 -4.34 0.23
CA THR A 52 -12.17 -5.33 1.04
C THR A 52 -12.35 -4.86 2.49
N THR A 53 -11.44 -4.05 3.04
CA THR A 53 -11.65 -3.42 4.35
C THR A 53 -12.71 -2.33 4.30
N CYS A 54 -12.65 -1.48 3.27
CA CYS A 54 -13.61 -0.39 3.11
C CYS A 54 -15.02 -0.91 2.80
N SER A 55 -15.16 -2.05 2.12
CA SER A 55 -16.47 -2.67 1.90
C SER A 55 -17.02 -3.31 3.17
N ALA A 56 -16.17 -3.71 4.11
CA ALA A 56 -16.59 -4.30 5.37
C ALA A 56 -17.38 -3.31 6.25
N THR A 57 -17.35 -1.99 6.04
CA THR A 57 -18.18 -1.04 6.83
C THR A 57 -19.62 -0.91 6.32
N ALA A 58 -20.04 -1.70 5.33
CA ALA A 58 -21.42 -1.73 4.86
C ALA A 58 -22.37 -2.26 5.96
N PRO A 59 -23.62 -1.76 6.04
CA PRO A 59 -24.56 -2.14 7.09
C PRO A 59 -24.87 -3.64 7.02
N THR A 60 -24.52 -4.37 8.07
CA THR A 60 -24.78 -5.81 8.20
C THR A 60 -26.19 -6.04 8.72
N THR A 61 -26.99 -6.76 7.93
CA THR A 61 -28.40 -7.06 8.23
C THR A 61 -28.59 -8.39 8.98
N SER A 62 -27.51 -9.13 9.25
CA SER A 62 -27.56 -10.49 9.82
C SER A 62 -26.41 -10.80 10.79
N TYR A 63 -26.64 -11.70 11.76
CA TYR A 63 -25.66 -12.08 12.79
C TYR A 63 -24.47 -12.90 12.25
N LEU A 64 -24.67 -13.69 11.19
CA LEU A 64 -23.59 -14.45 10.55
C LEU A 64 -22.63 -13.51 9.80
N ASP A 65 -23.16 -12.45 9.18
CA ASP A 65 -22.35 -11.39 8.56
C ASP A 65 -21.45 -10.72 9.60
N LEU A 66 -21.95 -10.46 10.82
CA LEU A 66 -21.15 -9.89 11.91
C LEU A 66 -19.95 -10.78 12.27
N VAL A 67 -20.15 -12.10 12.38
CA VAL A 67 -19.06 -13.04 12.72
C VAL A 67 -18.01 -13.07 11.61
N ILE A 68 -18.44 -13.19 10.35
CA ILE A 68 -17.54 -13.19 9.19
C ILE A 68 -16.78 -11.87 9.10
N GLN A 69 -17.44 -10.75 9.37
CA GLN A 69 -16.84 -9.42 9.39
C GLN A 69 -15.76 -9.31 10.47
N ILE A 70 -16.01 -9.77 11.70
CA ILE A 70 -15.03 -9.75 12.80
C ILE A 70 -13.79 -10.59 12.44
N PHE A 71 -13.99 -11.83 11.94
CA PHE A 71 -12.89 -12.70 11.54
C PHE A 71 -12.08 -12.11 10.37
N THR A 72 -12.77 -11.60 9.35
CA THR A 72 -12.14 -10.99 8.17
C THR A 72 -11.35 -9.74 8.56
N MET A 73 -11.92 -8.89 9.41
CA MET A 73 -11.29 -7.65 9.90
C MET A 73 -10.07 -7.96 10.79
N GLY A 74 -10.10 -9.05 11.56
CA GLY A 74 -8.96 -9.56 12.32
C GLY A 74 -7.80 -10.04 11.43
N ILE A 75 -8.10 -10.86 10.42
CA ILE A 75 -7.11 -11.33 9.43
C ILE A 75 -6.48 -10.15 8.70
N PHE A 76 -7.32 -9.19 8.30
CA PHE A 76 -6.88 -7.96 7.66
C PHE A 76 -5.92 -7.16 8.52
N ARG A 77 -6.24 -7.01 9.80
CA ARG A 77 -5.42 -6.24 10.73
C ARG A 77 -4.05 -6.89 10.94
N LEU A 78 -4.00 -8.22 10.96
CA LEU A 78 -2.74 -8.98 10.96
C LEU A 78 -1.92 -8.73 9.68
N ALA A 79 -2.56 -8.82 8.51
CA ALA A 79 -1.90 -8.56 7.24
C ALA A 79 -1.40 -7.09 7.12
N SER A 80 -2.18 -6.11 7.55
CA SER A 80 -1.80 -4.69 7.54
C SER A 80 -0.65 -4.42 8.50
N PHE A 81 -0.62 -5.08 9.66
CA PHE A 81 0.47 -4.95 10.61
C PHE A 81 1.78 -5.53 10.06
N ILE A 82 1.73 -6.68 9.37
CA ILE A 82 2.89 -7.28 8.71
C ILE A 82 3.42 -6.33 7.63
N TYR A 83 2.52 -5.77 6.81
CA TYR A 83 2.86 -4.81 5.77
C TYR A 83 3.53 -3.55 6.34
N LEU A 84 2.94 -2.93 7.36
CA LEU A 84 3.51 -1.77 8.06
C LEU A 84 4.90 -2.07 8.64
N LYS A 85 5.09 -3.26 9.22
CA LYS A 85 6.41 -3.69 9.70
C LYS A 85 7.43 -3.80 8.56
N GLN A 86 7.03 -4.29 7.39
CA GLN A 86 7.91 -4.39 6.25
C GLN A 86 8.30 -3.00 5.73
N CYS A 87 7.36 -2.04 5.68
CA CYS A 87 7.64 -0.65 5.36
C CYS A 87 8.59 -0.01 6.39
N ASP A 88 8.33 -0.17 7.69
CA ASP A 88 9.19 0.35 8.77
C ASP A 88 10.61 -0.23 8.71
N GLN A 89 10.74 -1.52 8.37
CA GLN A 89 12.05 -2.14 8.14
C GLN A 89 12.78 -1.54 6.94
N THR A 90 12.07 -1.24 5.84
CA THR A 90 12.66 -0.58 4.66
C THR A 90 13.13 0.83 5.00
N ILE A 91 12.32 1.60 5.73
CA ILE A 91 12.67 2.95 6.21
C ILE A 91 13.91 2.88 7.11
N LYS A 92 13.94 1.98 8.10
CA LYS A 92 15.10 1.79 8.99
C LYS A 92 16.38 1.40 8.26
N LYS A 93 16.28 0.59 7.19
CA LYS A 93 17.42 0.25 6.33
C LYS A 93 17.94 1.49 5.60
N CYS A 94 17.05 2.26 4.98
CA CYS A 94 17.43 3.51 4.30
C CYS A 94 17.98 4.57 5.26
N ALA A 95 17.44 4.68 6.48
CA ALA A 95 17.97 5.58 7.51
C ALA A 95 19.40 5.21 7.91
N LYS A 96 19.69 3.91 8.13
CA LYS A 96 21.04 3.43 8.42
C LYS A 96 22.02 3.65 7.25
N GLU A 97 21.56 3.44 6.01
CA GLU A 97 22.36 3.71 4.80
C GLU A 97 22.75 5.19 4.73
N LYS A 98 21.82 6.11 5.02
CA LYS A 98 22.10 7.55 5.11
C LYS A 98 23.07 7.90 6.24
N GLU A 99 22.96 7.29 7.41
CA GLU A 99 23.88 7.53 8.53
C GLU A 99 25.31 7.07 8.21
N MET A 100 25.47 5.96 7.49
CA MET A 100 26.79 5.47 7.06
C MET A 100 27.41 6.34 5.97
N GLU A 101 26.61 6.82 5.01
CA GLU A 101 27.07 7.75 3.97
C GLU A 101 27.54 9.09 4.58
N ASN A 102 26.79 9.63 5.55
CA ASN A 102 27.15 10.87 6.24
C ASN A 102 28.37 10.71 7.16
N ALA A 103 28.62 9.50 7.69
CA ALA A 103 29.83 9.20 8.46
C ALA A 103 31.07 9.05 7.58
N GLN A 104 30.92 8.68 6.29
CA GLN A 104 32.01 8.60 5.32
C GLN A 104 32.41 9.99 4.80
N THR A 105 31.45 10.89 4.53
CA THR A 105 31.74 12.27 4.10
C THR A 105 32.45 13.12 5.16
N VAL A 106 32.38 12.73 6.44
CA VAL A 106 33.12 13.38 7.54
C VAL A 106 34.54 12.82 7.71
N LYS A 107 34.85 11.62 7.19
CA LYS A 107 36.21 11.05 7.25
C LYS A 107 37.11 11.44 6.08
N ASP A 108 36.54 11.94 5.00
CA ASP A 108 37.26 12.37 3.79
C ASP A 108 37.58 13.88 3.77
N LYS A 109 37.27 14.60 4.86
CA LYS A 109 37.67 16.00 5.13
C LYS A 109 38.69 16.08 6.25
#